data_AF-A0A2H0TAX0-F1
#
_entry.id   AF-A0A2H0TAX0-F1
#
_cell.length_a   1.000
_cell.length_b   1.000
_cell.length_c   1.000
_cell.angle_alpha   90.00
_cell.angle_beta   90.00
_cell.angle_gamma   90.00
#
_symmetry.space_group_name_H-M   'P 1'
#
loop_
_entity.id
_entity.type
_entity.pdbx_description
1 polymer ?
#
loop_
_entity_poly.entity_id
_entity_poly.type
_entity_poly.pdbx_seq_one_letter_code
_entity_poly.pdbx_strand_id
1 'polypeptide(L)'
;MQFSEETKKYWEDKDWNDLEKAKSVADLYIIAKRIISRIPKPFVQVCGPIGTGGLGSIEANLKLFNKAIKKLQNQGINVFDQMPFEKPMQKLHDKSVAKGKYPENILTDFYCPLFESGLISTFYFLFKTPGFSSFSMGVEGANLILEPRVKILSNS
;
A
#
# COMPACT_ATOMS: atom_id res chain seq x y z
N MET A 1 12.38 -6.09 5.27
CA MET A 1 11.43 -5.25 6.03
C MET A 1 10.64 -6.17 6.94
N GLN A 2 10.41 -5.80 8.20
CA GLN A 2 9.60 -6.59 9.14
C GLN A 2 8.17 -6.05 9.15
N PHE A 3 7.21 -6.89 8.75
CA PHE A 3 5.77 -6.60 8.84
C PHE A 3 5.29 -6.64 10.29
N SER A 4 4.27 -5.83 10.62
CA SER A 4 3.67 -5.87 11.95
C SER A 4 2.89 -7.17 12.18
N GLU A 5 2.67 -7.52 13.44
CA GLU A 5 1.83 -8.68 13.78
C GLU A 5 0.38 -8.47 13.33
N GLU A 6 -0.13 -7.24 13.35
CA GLU A 6 -1.47 -6.92 12.81
C GLU A 6 -1.57 -7.14 11.30
N THR A 7 -0.49 -6.87 10.56
CA THR A 7 -0.45 -7.22 9.14
C THR A 7 -0.52 -8.74 8.97
N LYS A 8 0.25 -9.51 9.74
CA LYS A 8 0.29 -10.98 9.60
C LYS A 8 -1.00 -11.68 9.98
N LYS A 9 -1.79 -11.11 10.90
CA LYS A 9 -3.04 -11.67 11.42
C LYS A 9 -4.04 -12.13 10.35
N TYR A 10 -4.05 -11.47 9.19
CA TYR A 10 -5.00 -11.74 8.10
C TYR A 10 -4.39 -12.54 6.94
N TRP A 11 -3.12 -12.91 7.05
CA TRP A 11 -2.39 -13.67 6.07
C TRP A 11 -2.27 -15.13 6.50
N GLU A 12 -2.55 -16.04 5.59
CA GLU A 12 -2.28 -17.45 5.74
C GLU A 12 -0.99 -17.83 4.99
N ASP A 13 -0.38 -18.96 5.35
CA ASP A 13 0.82 -19.49 4.64
C ASP A 13 0.58 -19.62 3.13
N LYS A 14 -0.65 -19.93 2.73
CA LYS A 14 -1.04 -19.99 1.32
C LYS A 14 -0.92 -18.63 0.63
N ASP A 15 -1.25 -17.53 1.31
CA ASP A 15 -1.16 -16.19 0.73
C ASP A 15 0.29 -15.80 0.45
N TRP A 16 1.20 -16.09 1.39
CA TRP A 16 2.63 -15.87 1.20
C TRP A 16 3.21 -16.71 0.05
N ASN A 17 2.85 -18.00 0.01
CA ASN A 17 3.28 -18.91 -1.05
C ASN A 17 2.76 -18.48 -2.43
N ASP A 18 1.50 -18.06 -2.53
CA ASP A 18 0.92 -17.58 -3.78
C ASP A 18 1.55 -16.24 -4.21
N LEU A 19 1.87 -15.37 -3.25
CA LEU A 19 2.52 -14.07 -3.50
C LEU A 19 3.89 -14.24 -4.15
N GLU A 20 4.68 -15.21 -3.71
CA GLU A 20 5.98 -15.52 -4.31
C GLU A 20 5.87 -16.09 -5.73
N LYS A 21 4.78 -16.81 -6.00
CA LYS A 21 4.51 -17.51 -7.26
C LYS A 21 3.74 -16.67 -8.27
N ALA A 22 3.20 -15.52 -7.86
CA ALA A 22 2.42 -14.62 -8.70
C ALA A 22 3.16 -14.29 -10.00
N LYS A 23 2.45 -14.43 -11.13
CA LYS A 23 3.01 -14.23 -12.47
C LYS A 23 2.47 -12.97 -13.16
N SER A 24 1.42 -12.38 -12.59
CA SER A 24 0.76 -11.19 -13.09
C SER A 24 0.24 -10.32 -11.95
N VAL A 25 -0.06 -9.06 -12.24
CA VAL A 25 -0.71 -8.11 -11.33
C VAL A 25 -2.12 -8.59 -10.96
N ALA A 26 -2.81 -9.25 -11.88
CA ALA A 26 -4.11 -9.87 -11.60
C ALA A 26 -4.01 -10.97 -10.53
N ASP A 27 -2.94 -11.78 -10.51
CA ASP A 27 -2.70 -12.76 -9.45
C ASP A 27 -2.54 -12.07 -8.08
N LEU A 28 -1.83 -10.94 -8.05
CA LEU A 28 -1.67 -10.14 -6.84
C LEU A 28 -3.02 -9.63 -6.33
N TYR A 29 -3.90 -9.17 -7.23
CA TYR A 29 -5.24 -8.71 -6.87
C TYR A 29 -6.10 -9.84 -6.29
N ILE A 30 -6.03 -11.05 -6.85
CA ILE A 30 -6.73 -12.22 -6.30
C ILE A 30 -6.29 -12.50 -4.87
N ILE A 31 -4.99 -12.43 -4.59
CA ILE A 31 -4.44 -12.61 -3.24
C ILE A 31 -4.94 -11.49 -2.32
N ALA A 32 -4.88 -10.23 -2.76
CA ALA A 32 -5.38 -9.09 -2.01
C ALA A 32 -6.86 -9.24 -1.63
N LYS A 33 -7.72 -9.68 -2.56
CA LYS A 33 -9.14 -9.94 -2.28
C LYS A 33 -9.35 -10.97 -1.16
N ARG A 34 -8.56 -12.05 -1.16
CA ARG A 34 -8.66 -13.07 -0.09
C ARG A 34 -8.32 -12.47 1.26
N ILE A 35 -7.20 -11.75 1.36
CA ILE A 35 -6.77 -11.11 2.60
C ILE A 35 -7.83 -10.11 3.07
N ILE A 36 -8.31 -9.25 2.18
CA ILE A 36 -9.36 -8.27 2.49
C ILE A 36 -10.63 -8.93 3.03
N SER A 37 -11.02 -10.09 2.51
CA SER A 37 -12.20 -10.81 3.01
C SER A 37 -12.06 -11.26 4.46
N ARG A 38 -10.82 -11.37 4.98
CA ARG A 38 -10.53 -11.74 6.38
C ARG A 38 -10.36 -10.53 7.30
N ILE A 39 -10.24 -9.31 6.77
CA ILE A 39 -10.07 -8.10 7.58
C ILE A 39 -11.43 -7.68 8.15
N PRO A 40 -11.57 -7.51 9.49
CA PRO A 40 -12.78 -6.97 10.09
C PRO A 40 -13.11 -5.58 9.53
N LYS A 41 -14.38 -5.36 9.21
CA LYS A 41 -14.87 -4.07 8.74
C LYS A 41 -15.27 -3.18 9.93
N PRO A 42 -15.13 -1.84 9.82
CA PRO A 42 -14.52 -1.12 8.70
C PRO A 42 -12.99 -1.28 8.69
N PHE A 43 -12.39 -1.18 7.50
CA PHE A 43 -10.94 -1.09 7.34
C PHE A 43 -10.55 0.03 6.39
N VAL A 44 -9.29 0.45 6.48
CA VAL A 44 -8.75 1.63 5.80
C VAL A 44 -7.52 1.27 4.97
N GLN A 45 -7.14 2.14 4.04
CA GLN A 45 -5.90 2.00 3.27
C GLN A 45 -5.08 3.29 3.36
N VAL A 46 -3.76 3.14 3.47
CA VAL A 46 -2.82 4.26 3.33
C VAL A 46 -2.44 4.38 1.84
N CYS A 47 -2.49 5.59 1.30
CA CYS A 47 -2.15 5.92 -0.08
C CYS A 47 -1.09 7.03 -0.12
N GLY A 48 -0.29 7.07 -1.17
CA GLY A 48 0.83 8.02 -1.26
C GLY A 48 1.84 7.65 -2.33
N PRO A 49 2.81 8.54 -2.59
CA PRO A 49 3.86 8.27 -3.57
C PRO A 49 4.79 7.16 -3.08
N ILE A 50 5.00 6.14 -3.92
CA ILE A 50 5.94 5.04 -3.64
C ILE A 50 7.25 5.23 -4.43
N GLY A 51 7.18 5.83 -5.63
CA GLY A 51 8.32 6.06 -6.53
C GLY A 51 9.30 7.16 -6.07
N THR A 52 9.82 7.96 -7.00
CA THR A 52 10.71 9.11 -6.68
C THR A 52 9.96 10.37 -6.24
N GLY A 53 8.63 10.42 -6.42
CA GLY A 53 7.79 11.46 -5.83
C GLY A 53 7.79 11.39 -4.30
N GLY A 54 7.46 12.49 -3.59
CA GLY A 54 7.44 12.50 -2.12
C GLY A 54 8.79 12.84 -1.48
N LEU A 55 9.34 11.90 -0.69
CA LEU A 55 10.60 12.11 0.06
C LEU A 55 11.87 12.00 -0.80
N GLY A 56 11.73 11.75 -2.11
CA GLY A 56 12.87 11.73 -3.05
C GLY A 56 13.56 10.36 -3.18
N SER A 57 13.12 9.34 -2.44
CA SER A 57 13.56 7.96 -2.65
C SER A 57 12.46 6.95 -2.30
N ILE A 58 12.46 5.82 -3.02
CA ILE A 58 11.53 4.70 -2.80
C ILE A 58 11.66 4.19 -1.36
N GLU A 59 12.89 4.02 -0.86
CA GLU A 59 13.12 3.52 0.50
C GLU A 59 12.55 4.46 1.57
N ALA A 60 12.73 5.78 1.41
CA ALA A 60 12.19 6.76 2.34
C ALA A 60 10.66 6.75 2.33
N ASN A 61 10.05 6.66 1.15
CA ASN A 61 8.60 6.56 1.00
C ASN A 61 8.06 5.27 1.65
N LEU A 62 8.69 4.12 1.40
CA LEU A 62 8.30 2.84 2.01
C LEU A 62 8.43 2.85 3.54
N LYS A 63 9.46 3.52 4.09
CA LYS A 63 9.59 3.73 5.54
C LYS A 63 8.45 4.59 6.10
N LEU A 64 8.09 5.67 5.40
CA LEU A 64 6.98 6.53 5.79
C LEU A 64 5.64 5.79 5.76
N PHE A 65 5.40 5.01 4.71
CA PHE A 65 4.23 4.12 4.59
C PHE A 65 4.13 3.16 5.76
N ASN A 66 5.20 2.41 6.04
CA ASN A 66 5.22 1.46 7.15
C ASN A 66 4.99 2.14 8.51
N LYS A 67 5.55 3.35 8.71
CA LYS A 67 5.30 4.15 9.93
C LYS A 67 3.84 4.54 10.06
N ALA A 68 3.20 4.97 8.97
CA ALA A 68 1.80 5.36 8.93
C ALA A 68 0.86 4.17 9.22
N ILE A 69 1.11 3.04 8.57
CA ILE A 69 0.34 1.80 8.75
C ILE A 69 0.42 1.34 10.21
N LYS A 70 1.64 1.27 10.77
CA LYS A 70 1.84 0.90 12.18
C LYS A 70 1.15 1.86 13.14
N LYS A 71 1.18 3.17 12.85
CA LYS A 71 0.49 4.18 13.68
C LYS A 71 -1.02 3.91 13.73
N LEU A 72 -1.66 3.65 12.59
CA LEU A 72 -3.09 3.35 12.52
C LEU A 72 -3.43 2.01 13.19
N GLN A 73 -2.62 0.97 12.95
CA GLN A 73 -2.78 -0.34 13.60
C GLN A 73 -2.68 -0.23 15.13
N ASN A 74 -1.73 0.54 15.66
CA ASN A 74 -1.58 0.79 17.10
C ASN A 74 -2.75 1.56 17.72
N GLN A 75 -3.56 2.24 16.90
CA GLN A 75 -4.81 2.90 17.32
C GLN A 75 -6.03 1.95 17.27
N GLY A 76 -5.83 0.67 16.96
CA GLY A 76 -6.89 -0.32 16.82
C GLY A 76 -7.66 -0.22 15.50
N ILE A 77 -7.14 0.53 14.52
CA ILE A 77 -7.77 0.66 13.20
C ILE A 77 -7.35 -0.53 12.33
N ASN A 78 -8.32 -1.20 11.71
CA ASN A 78 -8.03 -2.23 10.73
C ASN A 78 -7.47 -1.59 9.46
N VAL A 79 -6.27 -1.97 9.04
CA VAL A 79 -5.58 -1.43 7.86
C VAL A 79 -5.32 -2.55 6.87
N PHE A 80 -5.68 -2.34 5.61
CA PHE A 80 -5.16 -3.15 4.52
C PHE A 80 -3.71 -2.71 4.23
N ASP A 81 -2.76 -3.54 4.65
CA ASP A 81 -1.33 -3.29 4.45
C ASP A 81 -0.90 -3.77 3.05
N GLN A 82 -0.61 -2.81 2.16
CA GLN A 82 -0.14 -3.08 0.80
C GLN A 82 1.36 -3.40 0.72
N MET A 83 2.12 -3.19 1.79
CA MET A 83 3.58 -3.34 1.81
C MET A 83 4.07 -4.74 1.39
N PRO A 84 3.39 -5.85 1.72
CA PRO A 84 3.75 -7.17 1.20
C PRO A 84 3.75 -7.27 -0.32
N PHE A 85 2.89 -6.52 -1.01
CA PHE A 85 2.73 -6.57 -2.47
C PHE A 85 3.78 -5.77 -3.23
N GLU A 86 4.46 -4.81 -2.60
CA GLU A 86 5.38 -3.89 -3.25
C GLU A 86 6.53 -4.59 -3.98
N LYS A 87 7.19 -5.54 -3.31
CA LYS A 87 8.32 -6.28 -3.91
C LYS A 87 7.87 -7.16 -5.09
N PRO A 88 6.78 -7.96 -4.98
CA PRO A 88 6.20 -8.66 -6.12
C PRO A 88 5.81 -7.73 -7.28
N MET A 89 5.19 -6.59 -7.00
CA MET A 89 4.81 -5.60 -8.02
C MET A 89 6.03 -5.06 -8.78
N GLN A 90 7.09 -4.67 -8.06
CA GLN A 90 8.35 -4.23 -8.66
C GLN A 90 8.97 -5.33 -9.54
N LYS A 91 8.99 -6.59 -9.05
CA LYS A 91 9.53 -7.72 -9.81
C LYS A 91 8.76 -7.96 -11.11
N LEU A 92 7.42 -7.86 -11.10
CA LEU A 92 6.59 -8.03 -12.29
C LEU A 92 6.78 -6.88 -13.28
N HIS A 93 6.89 -5.65 -12.76
CA HIS A 93 7.22 -4.47 -13.55
C HIS A 93 8.56 -4.65 -14.28
N ASP A 94 9.63 -4.94 -13.54
CA ASP A 94 10.99 -5.05 -14.09
C ASP A 94 11.10 -6.20 -15.10
N LYS A 95 10.43 -7.32 -14.84
CA LYS A 95 10.34 -8.45 -15.77
C LYS A 95 9.64 -8.09 -17.07
N SER A 96 8.64 -7.22 -17.02
CA SER A 96 7.92 -6.76 -18.22
C SER A 96 8.80 -5.83 -19.04
N VAL A 97 9.46 -4.87 -18.38
CA VAL A 97 10.42 -3.94 -19.00
C VAL A 97 11.58 -4.70 -19.65
N ALA A 98 12.18 -5.67 -18.95
CA ALA A 98 13.28 -6.50 -19.48
C ALA A 98 12.89 -7.32 -20.71
N LYS A 99 11.60 -7.61 -20.89
CA LYS A 99 11.06 -8.33 -22.06
C LYS A 99 10.62 -7.39 -23.19
N GLY A 100 10.87 -6.08 -23.07
CA GLY A 100 10.40 -5.07 -24.01
C GLY A 100 8.87 -4.96 -24.06
N LYS A 101 8.17 -5.46 -23.03
CA LYS A 101 6.72 -5.36 -22.92
C LYS A 101 6.36 -4.11 -22.13
N TYR A 102 5.21 -3.54 -22.43
CA TYR A 102 4.60 -2.55 -21.55
C TYR A 102 4.40 -3.16 -20.16
N PRO A 103 4.81 -2.47 -19.09
CA PRO A 103 4.63 -2.96 -17.75
C PRO A 103 3.13 -3.16 -17.46
N GLU A 104 2.79 -4.30 -16.85
CA GLU A 104 1.43 -4.56 -16.38
C GLU A 104 0.97 -3.41 -15.50
N ASN A 105 -0.26 -2.95 -15.73
CA ASN A 105 -0.71 -1.68 -15.17
C ASN A 105 -1.24 -1.90 -13.76
N ILE A 106 -0.34 -1.74 -12.78
CA ILE A 106 -0.64 -1.86 -11.34
C ILE A 106 -1.84 -0.99 -10.93
N LEU A 107 -2.00 0.19 -11.53
CA LEU A 107 -3.13 1.06 -11.23
C LEU A 107 -4.45 0.46 -11.71
N THR A 108 -4.52 -0.06 -12.93
CA THR A 108 -5.77 -0.61 -13.48
C THR A 108 -6.07 -2.02 -13.00
N ASP A 109 -5.06 -2.85 -12.81
CA ASP A 109 -5.26 -4.29 -12.62
C ASP A 109 -5.27 -4.69 -11.14
N PHE A 110 -4.73 -3.83 -10.26
CA PHE A 110 -4.74 -4.05 -8.81
C PHE A 110 -5.54 -3.00 -8.05
N TYR A 111 -5.18 -1.72 -8.21
CA TYR A 111 -5.80 -0.65 -7.40
C TYR A 111 -7.21 -0.29 -7.85
N CYS A 112 -7.47 -0.19 -9.16
CA CYS A 112 -8.81 0.13 -9.67
C CYS A 112 -9.87 -0.86 -9.19
N PRO A 113 -9.73 -2.18 -9.38
CA PRO A 113 -10.74 -3.13 -8.93
C PRO A 113 -10.80 -3.26 -7.40
N LEU A 114 -9.76 -2.81 -6.69
CA LEU A 114 -9.79 -2.67 -5.24
C LEU A 114 -10.65 -1.47 -4.81
N PHE A 115 -10.50 -0.32 -5.47
CA PHE A 115 -11.29 0.89 -5.17
C PHE A 115 -12.76 0.72 -5.57
N GLU A 116 -13.01 0.14 -6.75
CA GLU A 116 -14.38 -0.14 -7.25
C GLU A 116 -15.13 -1.16 -6.40
N SER A 117 -14.42 -2.00 -5.62
CA SER A 117 -15.06 -2.96 -4.72
C SER A 117 -15.89 -2.31 -3.61
N GLY A 118 -15.63 -1.02 -3.30
CA GLY A 118 -16.30 -0.30 -2.21
C GLY A 118 -16.02 -0.88 -0.81
N LEU A 119 -15.05 -1.79 -0.68
CA LEU A 119 -14.75 -2.47 0.59
C LEU A 119 -13.95 -1.59 1.56
N ILE A 120 -13.18 -0.63 1.04
CA ILE A 120 -12.34 0.28 1.82
C ILE A 120 -13.19 1.44 2.31
N SER A 121 -13.27 1.61 3.64
CA SER A 121 -14.08 2.67 4.24
C SER A 121 -13.44 4.05 4.16
N THR A 122 -12.11 4.11 4.30
CA THR A 122 -11.36 5.37 4.37
C THR A 122 -10.00 5.23 3.69
N PHE A 123 -9.60 6.26 2.96
CA PHE A 123 -8.25 6.40 2.43
C PHE A 123 -7.50 7.49 3.21
N TYR A 124 -6.31 7.15 3.69
CA TYR A 124 -5.39 8.08 4.34
C TYR A 124 -4.26 8.41 3.39
N PHE A 125 -4.13 9.69 3.03
CA PHE A 125 -3.12 10.12 2.05
C PHE A 125 -1.88 10.67 2.74
N LEU A 126 -0.70 10.16 2.33
CA LEU A 126 0.59 10.70 2.71
C LEU A 126 0.90 11.92 1.85
N PHE A 127 0.79 13.11 2.44
CA PHE A 127 1.21 14.36 1.81
C PHE A 127 2.64 14.72 2.19
N LYS A 128 3.38 15.28 1.23
CA LYS A 128 4.55 16.10 1.54
C LYS A 128 4.06 17.51 1.84
N THR A 129 4.34 18.03 3.02
CA THR A 129 4.16 19.46 3.30
C THR A 129 5.33 20.26 2.68
N PRO A 130 5.07 21.31 1.88
CA PRO A 130 6.11 22.26 1.49
C PRO A 130 6.47 23.11 2.72
N GLY A 131 7.74 23.12 3.13
CA GLY A 131 8.21 24.00 4.23
C GLY A 131 9.21 23.39 5.20
N PHE A 132 9.43 22.07 5.20
CA PHE A 132 10.53 21.46 5.96
C PHE A 132 11.72 21.19 5.03
N SER A 133 12.59 22.19 4.91
CA SER A 133 13.92 22.01 4.35
C SER A 133 14.71 21.06 5.24
N SER A 134 15.42 20.14 4.59
CA SER A 134 16.49 19.31 5.12
C SER A 134 17.34 20.04 6.17
N PHE A 135 16.98 19.88 7.44
CA PHE A 135 17.86 20.14 8.57
C PHE A 135 17.86 18.90 9.42
N SER A 136 19.06 18.42 9.70
CA SER A 136 19.40 17.27 10.53
C SER A 136 18.47 17.15 11.74
N MET A 137 17.50 16.26 11.67
CA MET A 137 16.84 15.73 12.85
C MET A 137 16.58 14.25 12.60
N GLY A 138 16.92 13.46 13.62
CA GLY A 138 16.62 12.05 13.68
C GLY A 138 15.14 11.79 13.35
N VAL A 139 14.89 10.52 13.05
CA VAL A 139 13.67 9.92 12.48
C VAL A 139 12.35 10.15 13.28
N GLU A 140 12.37 11.06 14.25
CA GLU A 140 11.28 11.37 15.18
C GLU A 140 10.40 12.55 14.74
N GLY A 141 10.81 13.41 13.81
CA GLY A 141 10.13 14.69 13.56
C GLY A 141 9.17 14.80 12.37
N ALA A 142 8.97 13.76 11.54
CA ALA A 142 8.01 13.86 10.43
C ALA A 142 6.57 13.84 10.98
N ASN A 143 5.96 15.01 11.14
CA ASN A 143 4.54 15.17 11.43
C ASN A 143 3.73 14.58 10.27
N LEU A 144 3.33 13.33 10.46
CA LEU A 144 2.56 12.55 9.51
C LEU A 144 1.12 13.04 9.60
N ILE A 145 0.76 13.99 8.75
CA ILE A 145 -0.62 14.44 8.62
C ILE A 145 -1.37 13.36 7.84
N LEU A 146 -2.16 12.58 8.57
CA LEU A 146 -3.09 11.60 8.02
C LEU A 146 -4.46 12.27 7.95
N GLU A 147 -4.71 13.01 6.87
CA GLU A 147 -6.05 13.53 6.60
C GLU A 147 -6.91 12.39 6.02
N PRO A 148 -7.99 11.95 6.69
CA PRO A 148 -8.95 11.07 6.04
C PRO A 148 -9.61 11.84 4.90
N ARG A 149 -9.55 11.31 3.68
CA ARG A 149 -10.30 11.86 2.55
C ARG A 149 -11.22 10.80 1.99
N VAL A 150 -12.54 11.05 2.00
CA VAL A 150 -13.50 10.28 1.22
C VAL A 150 -14.34 11.25 0.38
N LYS A 151 -14.26 11.08 -0.93
CA LYS A 151 -15.38 11.26 -1.86
C LYS A 151 -15.24 10.17 -2.92
N ILE A 152 -15.82 9.00 -2.66
CA ILE A 152 -16.15 8.08 -3.75
C ILE A 152 -17.37 8.71 -4.43
N LEU A 153 -17.15 9.41 -5.55
CA LEU A 153 -18.25 9.77 -6.45
C LEU A 153 -18.69 8.46 -7.11
N SER A 154 -19.72 7.82 -6.54
CA SER A 154 -20.47 6.82 -7.29
C SER A 154 -21.18 7.56 -8.42
N ASN A 155 -20.76 7.31 -9.66
CA ASN A 155 -21.56 7.72 -10.81
C ASN A 155 -22.93 7.03 -10.70
N SER A 156 -23.96 7.86 -10.54
CA SER A 156 -25.36 7.51 -10.73
C SER A 156 -25.63 7.33 -12.22
#